data_AF-A0A6H1RH41-F1
#
_entry.id   AF-A0A6H1RH41-F1
#
_cell.length_a   1.000
_cell.length_b   1.000
_cell.length_c   1.000
_cell.angle_alpha   90.00
_cell.angle_beta   90.00
_cell.angle_gamma   90.00
#
_symmetry.space_group_name_H-M   'P 1'
#
loop_
_entity.id
_entity.type
_entity.pdbx_description
1 polymer ?
#
loop_
_entity_poly.entity_id
_entity_poly.type
_entity_poly.pdbx_seq_one_letter_code
_entity_poly.pdbx_strand_id
1 'polypeptide(L)'
;MNDVQLEPVPRLEWSLATEAHPPALEAATPASLRRSWIHTAPEHQVLGLFRKLHGAKRRLPAPWWLRALDRGEIESRDAAFEVEDEAQAVLGSRPGWVFVPWAGVGEAGYWEYAPSDRAPMRMPTTVVLTDGHRGWLNVVPVHGDTEPVPVPVKLATGLVAMFPQIEAW
;
A
#
# COMPACT_ATOMS: atom_id res chain seq x y z
N MET A 1 10.71 -26.99 22.92
CA MET A 1 10.72 -25.82 23.82
C MET A 1 10.55 -24.61 22.94
N ASN A 2 9.33 -24.03 22.90
CA ASN A 2 9.09 -22.81 22.14
C ASN A 2 9.70 -21.66 22.93
N ASP A 3 10.82 -21.15 22.43
CA ASP A 3 11.40 -19.90 22.92
C ASP A 3 10.40 -18.80 22.60
N VAL A 4 9.71 -18.29 23.63
CA VAL A 4 8.90 -17.09 23.52
C VAL A 4 9.87 -15.94 23.30
N GLN A 5 10.07 -15.55 22.03
CA GLN A 5 10.82 -14.33 21.73
C GLN A 5 10.01 -13.14 22.25
N LEU A 6 10.43 -12.62 23.41
CA LEU A 6 9.91 -11.38 23.97
C LEU A 6 10.27 -10.23 23.03
N GLU A 7 9.30 -9.71 22.30
CA GLU A 7 9.51 -8.49 21.54
C GLU A 7 9.75 -7.32 22.51
N PRO A 8 10.76 -6.45 22.25
CA PRO A 8 10.94 -5.24 23.03
C PRO A 8 9.64 -4.41 23.05
N VAL A 9 9.22 -3.91 24.21
CA VAL A 9 7.95 -3.18 24.40
C VAL A 9 7.66 -2.14 23.30
N PRO A 10 8.62 -1.32 22.84
CA PRO A 10 8.37 -0.35 21.77
C PRO A 10 8.07 -0.98 20.39
N ARG A 11 8.53 -2.21 20.14
CA ARG A 11 8.25 -2.99 18.92
C ARG A 11 6.85 -3.59 18.97
N LEU A 12 6.44 -4.06 20.15
CA LEU A 12 5.07 -4.54 20.40
C LEU A 12 4.06 -3.40 20.23
N GLU A 13 4.37 -2.22 20.77
CA GLU A 13 3.56 -1.00 20.57
C GLU A 13 3.41 -0.66 19.09
N TRP A 14 4.48 -0.82 18.30
CA TRP A 14 4.42 -0.60 16.85
C TRP A 14 3.58 -1.65 16.13
N SER A 15 3.74 -2.93 16.45
CA SER A 15 2.95 -4.02 15.87
C SER A 15 1.46 -3.78 16.09
N LEU A 16 1.07 -3.50 17.34
CA LEU A 16 -0.31 -3.18 17.71
C LEU A 16 -0.82 -1.91 17.04
N ALA A 17 0.04 -0.90 16.84
CA ALA A 17 -0.32 0.33 16.16
C ALA A 17 -0.58 0.14 14.65
N THR A 18 0.08 -0.84 14.03
CA THR A 18 -0.07 -1.17 12.61
C THR A 18 -1.21 -2.15 12.33
N GLU A 19 -1.62 -2.95 13.31
CA GLU A 19 -2.73 -3.89 13.17
C GLU A 19 -4.09 -3.18 13.03
N ALA A 20 -4.83 -3.51 11.98
CA ALA A 20 -6.21 -3.06 11.80
C ALA A 20 -7.17 -4.04 12.51
N HIS A 21 -7.98 -3.53 13.42
CA HIS A 21 -9.10 -4.24 14.06
C HIS A 21 -10.40 -3.49 13.68
N PRO A 22 -11.52 -4.08 13.18
CA PRO A 22 -11.90 -5.50 12.89
C PRO A 22 -11.66 -5.93 11.41
N PRO A 23 -12.02 -7.16 10.95
CA PRO A 23 -11.42 -7.77 9.75
C PRO A 23 -11.72 -7.07 8.42
N ALA A 24 -10.74 -7.12 7.53
CA ALA A 24 -10.70 -6.55 6.17
C ALA A 24 -11.77 -7.09 5.18
N LEU A 25 -12.67 -7.98 5.61
CA LEU A 25 -13.68 -8.63 4.76
C LEU A 25 -14.72 -7.64 4.18
N GLU A 26 -14.79 -6.41 4.70
CA GLU A 26 -15.70 -5.36 4.20
C GLU A 26 -14.95 -4.16 3.58
N ALA A 27 -13.61 -4.19 3.54
CA ALA A 27 -12.82 -3.05 3.08
C ALA A 27 -12.80 -2.98 1.54
N ALA A 28 -13.67 -2.14 0.97
CA ALA A 28 -13.76 -1.93 -0.48
C ALA A 28 -12.85 -0.78 -1.00
N THR A 29 -12.19 -0.04 -0.11
CA THR A 29 -11.37 1.13 -0.46
C THR A 29 -10.16 1.30 0.47
N PRO A 30 -9.08 1.99 0.04
CA PRO A 30 -7.98 2.35 0.93
C PRO A 30 -8.45 3.12 2.18
N ALA A 31 -9.35 4.10 2.01
CA ALA A 31 -9.92 4.86 3.13
C ALA A 31 -10.57 3.96 4.20
N SER A 32 -11.19 2.85 3.80
CA SER A 32 -11.80 1.91 4.75
C SER A 32 -10.78 1.16 5.62
N LEU A 33 -9.52 1.06 5.17
CA LEU A 33 -8.41 0.43 5.92
C LEU A 33 -7.74 1.38 6.94
N ARG A 34 -7.97 2.70 6.85
CA ARG A 34 -7.34 3.72 7.69
C ARG A 34 -7.90 3.79 9.11
N ARG A 35 -7.90 2.67 9.83
CA ARG A 35 -8.53 2.52 11.15
C ARG A 35 -7.53 2.37 12.30
N SER A 36 -6.33 1.86 12.01
CA SER A 36 -5.28 1.65 13.01
C SER A 36 -4.75 2.98 13.59
N TRP A 37 -4.06 2.91 14.73
CA TRP A 37 -3.50 4.08 15.41
C TRP A 37 -2.59 4.92 14.51
N ILE A 38 -1.79 4.27 13.65
CA ILE A 38 -0.92 4.99 12.70
C ILE A 38 -1.71 5.93 11.76
N HIS A 39 -2.97 5.62 11.49
CA HIS A 39 -3.85 6.41 10.61
C HIS A 39 -4.57 7.52 11.36
N THR A 40 -4.89 7.32 12.65
CA THR A 40 -5.81 8.18 13.39
C THR A 40 -5.12 9.08 14.43
N ALA A 41 -3.93 8.69 14.92
CA ALA A 41 -3.17 9.48 15.88
C ALA A 41 -2.59 10.76 15.25
N PRO A 42 -2.14 11.75 16.05
CA PRO A 42 -1.46 12.92 15.51
C PRO A 42 -0.20 12.53 14.73
N GLU A 43 -0.04 13.04 13.52
CA GLU A 43 1.04 12.68 12.60
C GLU A 43 2.43 12.78 13.23
N HIS A 44 2.70 13.86 13.97
CA HIS A 44 3.98 14.08 14.64
C HIS A 44 4.30 12.99 15.69
N GLN A 45 3.29 12.38 16.32
CA GLN A 45 3.48 11.29 17.27
C GLN A 45 3.83 9.99 16.55
N VAL A 46 3.13 9.69 15.45
CA VAL A 46 3.38 8.52 14.60
C VAL A 46 4.81 8.59 14.04
N LEU A 47 5.17 9.72 13.45
CA LEU A 47 6.49 9.95 12.87
C LEU A 47 7.59 9.94 13.94
N GLY A 48 7.32 10.53 15.11
CA GLY A 48 8.22 10.49 16.26
C GLY A 48 8.50 9.06 16.74
N LEU A 49 7.48 8.21 16.83
CA LEU A 49 7.62 6.81 17.22
C LEU A 49 8.36 6.00 16.15
N PHE A 50 7.99 6.15 14.87
CA PHE A 50 8.66 5.49 13.75
C PHE A 50 10.17 5.77 13.71
N ARG A 51 10.57 7.04 13.91
CA ARG A 51 11.97 7.45 13.97
C ARG A 51 12.71 6.88 15.18
N LYS A 52 12.09 6.89 16.37
CA LYS A 52 12.66 6.30 17.59
C LYS A 52 12.97 4.81 17.44
N LEU A 53 12.15 4.10 16.67
CA LEU A 53 12.32 2.67 16.40
C LEU A 53 13.28 2.37 15.24
N HIS A 54 13.90 3.40 14.64
CA HIS A 54 14.72 3.30 13.44
C HIS A 54 13.99 2.68 12.24
N GLY A 55 12.72 3.05 12.04
CA GLY A 55 11.81 2.36 11.11
C GLY A 55 12.32 2.21 9.67
N ALA A 56 13.01 3.22 9.13
CA ALA A 56 13.65 3.12 7.82
C ALA A 56 14.84 2.14 7.80
N LYS A 57 15.70 2.15 8.83
CA LYS A 57 16.91 1.32 8.90
C LYS A 57 16.61 -0.14 9.26
N ARG A 58 15.56 -0.38 10.04
CA ARG A 58 15.17 -1.72 10.53
C ARG A 58 14.07 -2.37 9.70
N ARG A 59 13.65 -1.76 8.58
CA ARG A 59 12.56 -2.23 7.72
C ARG A 59 11.30 -2.56 8.54
N LEU A 60 10.96 -1.71 9.52
CA LEU A 60 9.73 -1.92 10.29
C LEU A 60 8.54 -1.94 9.33
N PRO A 61 7.60 -2.89 9.45
CA PRO A 61 6.35 -2.85 8.69
C PRO A 61 5.70 -1.50 8.89
N ALA A 62 5.49 -0.78 7.80
CA ALA A 62 5.00 0.59 7.81
C ALA A 62 4.44 0.90 6.43
N PRO A 63 3.38 1.71 6.35
CA PRO A 63 2.82 2.10 5.08
C PRO A 63 3.82 2.91 4.27
N TRP A 64 3.71 2.81 2.95
CA TRP A 64 4.57 3.50 2.00
C TRP A 64 4.72 5.00 2.35
N TRP A 65 3.60 5.64 2.71
CA TRP A 65 3.55 7.05 2.98
C TRP A 65 4.35 7.46 4.22
N LEU A 66 4.47 6.59 5.22
CA LEU A 66 5.21 6.93 6.44
C LEU A 66 6.72 6.97 6.17
N ARG A 67 7.21 6.10 5.28
CA ARG A 67 8.60 6.13 4.82
C ARG A 67 8.85 7.36 3.94
N ALA A 68 7.92 7.69 3.05
CA ALA A 68 8.00 8.90 2.23
C ALA A 68 8.00 10.17 3.11
N LEU A 69 7.16 10.21 4.15
CA LEU A 69 7.06 11.31 5.10
C LEU A 69 8.34 11.45 5.92
N ASP A 70 8.91 10.33 6.40
CA ASP A 70 10.17 10.34 7.13
C ASP A 70 11.33 10.93 6.30
N ARG A 71 11.34 10.65 4.99
CA ARG A 71 12.29 11.22 4.02
C ARG A 71 11.96 12.64 3.57
N GLY A 72 10.81 13.20 3.95
CA GLY A 72 10.35 14.51 3.52
C GLY A 72 10.00 14.57 2.03
N GLU A 73 9.60 13.44 1.44
CA GLU A 73 9.22 13.35 0.02
C GLU A 73 7.73 13.55 -0.22
N ILE A 74 6.92 13.37 0.83
CA ILE A 74 5.52 13.77 0.88
C ILE A 74 5.32 14.71 2.07
N GLU A 75 4.46 15.71 1.91
CA GLU A 75 4.36 16.82 2.85
C GLU A 75 3.58 16.48 4.12
N SER A 76 2.62 15.56 4.02
CA SER A 76 1.76 15.15 5.12
C SER A 76 1.15 13.78 4.86
N ARG A 77 0.58 13.18 5.91
CA ARG A 77 -0.25 11.98 5.82
C ARG A 77 -1.52 12.24 5.03
N ASP A 78 -2.11 13.43 5.15
CA ASP A 78 -3.32 13.76 4.41
C ASP A 78 -3.04 13.82 2.90
N ALA A 79 -1.91 14.41 2.49
CA ALA A 79 -1.46 14.39 1.09
C ALA A 79 -1.23 12.95 0.58
N ALA A 80 -0.78 12.04 1.46
CA ALA A 80 -0.65 10.63 1.09
C ALA A 80 -2.00 9.92 0.94
N PHE A 81 -2.95 10.22 1.82
CA PHE A 81 -4.32 9.70 1.74
C PHE A 81 -5.01 10.18 0.46
N GLU A 82 -4.77 11.41 0.02
CA GLU A 82 -5.24 11.91 -1.26
C GLU A 82 -4.70 11.08 -2.43
N VAL A 83 -3.41 10.71 -2.44
CA VAL A 83 -2.84 9.82 -3.47
C VAL A 83 -3.55 8.47 -3.53
N GLU A 84 -3.83 7.87 -2.37
CA GLU A 84 -4.56 6.60 -2.28
C GLU A 84 -6.01 6.74 -2.77
N ASP A 85 -6.70 7.81 -2.38
CA ASP A 85 -8.10 8.05 -2.71
C ASP A 85 -8.28 8.41 -4.19
N GLU A 86 -7.33 9.16 -4.78
CA GLU A 86 -7.31 9.43 -6.22
C GLU A 86 -7.09 8.15 -7.04
N ALA A 87 -6.15 7.29 -6.62
CA ALA A 87 -5.94 5.99 -7.24
C ALA A 87 -7.22 5.13 -7.16
N GLN A 88 -7.86 5.08 -5.99
CA GLN A 88 -9.14 4.40 -5.82
C GLN A 88 -10.24 4.99 -6.71
N ALA A 89 -10.32 6.32 -6.83
CA ALA A 89 -11.35 6.96 -7.65
C ALA A 89 -11.21 6.62 -9.13
N VAL A 90 -9.98 6.62 -9.66
CA VAL A 90 -9.76 6.28 -11.08
C VAL A 90 -9.88 4.79 -11.36
N LEU A 91 -9.44 3.91 -10.45
CA LEU A 91 -9.52 2.46 -10.64
C LEU A 91 -10.93 1.93 -10.34
N GLY A 92 -11.54 2.35 -9.23
CA GLY A 92 -12.87 1.90 -8.81
C GLY A 92 -14.01 2.37 -9.72
N SER A 93 -13.79 3.37 -10.57
CA SER A 93 -14.75 3.79 -11.59
C SER A 93 -14.62 3.02 -12.92
N ARG A 94 -13.61 2.15 -13.05
CA ARG A 94 -13.33 1.41 -14.29
C ARG A 94 -13.78 -0.05 -14.19
N PRO A 95 -14.49 -0.57 -15.22
CA PRO A 95 -14.87 -1.98 -15.25
C PRO A 95 -13.66 -2.90 -15.18
N GLY A 96 -13.75 -3.94 -14.34
CA GLY A 96 -12.74 -4.98 -14.21
C GLY A 96 -11.65 -4.72 -13.17
N TRP A 97 -11.52 -3.50 -12.65
CA TRP A 97 -10.60 -3.21 -11.56
C TRP A 97 -11.26 -3.47 -10.20
N VAL A 98 -10.54 -4.16 -9.32
CA VAL A 98 -11.00 -4.54 -7.98
C VAL A 98 -9.95 -4.15 -6.96
N PHE A 99 -10.38 -3.54 -5.85
CA PHE A 99 -9.50 -3.28 -4.71
C PHE A 99 -9.39 -4.53 -3.84
N VAL A 100 -8.16 -4.91 -3.48
CA VAL A 100 -7.83 -6.06 -2.65
C VAL A 100 -7.22 -5.56 -1.34
N PRO A 101 -7.93 -5.73 -0.19
CA PRO A 101 -7.50 -5.17 1.08
C PRO A 101 -6.46 -6.02 1.84
N TRP A 102 -6.09 -7.20 1.32
CA TRP A 102 -5.26 -8.21 2.02
C TRP A 102 -3.76 -7.99 1.84
N ALA A 103 -3.33 -6.73 1.77
CA ALA A 103 -1.93 -6.39 1.80
C ALA A 103 -1.38 -6.61 3.23
N GLY A 104 -0.09 -6.86 3.39
CA GLY A 104 0.55 -7.18 4.67
C GLY A 104 0.29 -6.14 5.78
N VAL A 105 0.70 -6.45 7.01
CA VAL A 105 0.52 -5.54 8.15
C VAL A 105 1.14 -4.16 7.85
N GLY A 106 0.31 -3.12 7.92
CA GLY A 106 0.72 -1.76 7.63
C GLY A 106 0.73 -1.39 6.14
N GLU A 107 0.17 -2.20 5.25
CA GLU A 107 0.04 -1.89 3.82
C GLU A 107 -1.36 -1.36 3.47
N ALA A 108 -1.47 -0.57 2.39
CA ALA A 108 -2.68 0.15 2.01
C ALA A 108 -3.64 -0.65 1.10
N GLY A 109 -3.42 -1.96 0.94
CA GLY A 109 -4.07 -2.73 -0.12
C GLY A 109 -3.42 -2.51 -1.49
N TYR A 110 -4.01 -3.15 -2.51
CA TYR A 110 -3.63 -2.97 -3.91
C TYR A 110 -4.84 -3.18 -4.82
N TRP A 111 -4.69 -2.96 -6.12
CA TRP A 111 -5.76 -3.19 -7.10
C TRP A 111 -5.37 -4.27 -8.10
N GLU A 112 -6.33 -5.07 -8.51
CA GLU A 112 -6.18 -6.11 -9.53
C GLU A 112 -7.11 -5.85 -10.71
N TYR A 113 -6.63 -6.08 -11.92
CA TYR A 113 -7.46 -6.09 -13.12
C TYR A 113 -7.96 -7.50 -13.39
N ALA A 114 -9.16 -7.82 -12.88
CA ALA A 114 -9.75 -9.16 -12.96
C ALA A 114 -9.82 -9.76 -14.39
N PRO A 115 -10.07 -8.99 -15.48
CA PRO A 115 -10.07 -9.56 -16.83
C PRO A 115 -8.72 -10.11 -17.30
N SER A 116 -7.62 -9.70 -16.66
CA SER A 116 -6.29 -10.27 -16.94
C SER A 116 -6.02 -11.59 -16.22
N ASP A 117 -6.86 -11.96 -15.24
CA ASP A 117 -6.78 -13.26 -14.57
C ASP A 117 -7.38 -14.36 -15.48
N ARG A 118 -6.56 -14.85 -16.40
CA ARG A 118 -6.92 -15.89 -17.37
C ARG A 118 -5.74 -16.79 -17.66
N ALA A 119 -6.02 -18.09 -17.81
CA ALA A 119 -5.01 -19.07 -18.20
C ALA A 119 -4.28 -18.64 -19.50
N PRO A 120 -2.94 -18.77 -19.59
CA PRO A 120 -2.04 -19.45 -18.66
C PRO A 120 -1.48 -18.58 -17.52
N MET A 121 -1.93 -17.32 -17.40
CA MET A 121 -1.46 -16.40 -16.37
C MET A 121 -1.99 -16.80 -14.99
N ARG A 122 -1.23 -16.48 -13.94
CA ARG A 122 -1.56 -16.82 -12.55
C ARG A 122 -1.73 -15.59 -11.66
N MET A 123 -1.12 -14.47 -12.05
CA MET A 123 -1.18 -13.21 -11.33
C MET A 123 -1.74 -12.15 -12.28
N PRO A 124 -2.86 -11.49 -11.94
CA PRO A 124 -3.43 -10.43 -12.76
C PRO A 124 -2.50 -9.21 -12.82
N THR A 125 -2.76 -8.29 -13.76
CA THR A 125 -2.17 -6.95 -13.72
C THR A 125 -2.57 -6.28 -12.42
N THR A 126 -1.59 -5.80 -11.66
CA THR A 126 -1.82 -5.14 -10.37
C THR A 126 -1.32 -3.70 -10.34
N VAL A 127 -1.96 -2.87 -9.52
CA VAL A 127 -1.48 -1.54 -9.16
C VAL A 127 -1.19 -1.55 -7.67
N VAL A 128 0.02 -1.19 -7.28
CA VAL A 128 0.46 -1.15 -5.89
C VAL A 128 1.00 0.23 -5.54
N LEU A 129 0.73 0.67 -4.31
CA LEU A 129 1.36 1.86 -3.75
C LEU A 129 2.79 1.54 -3.31
N THR A 130 3.69 2.49 -3.46
CA THR A 130 5.11 2.29 -3.15
C THR A 130 5.76 3.57 -2.67
N ASP A 131 6.80 3.45 -1.86
CA ASP A 131 7.68 4.55 -1.50
C ASP A 131 9.01 4.51 -2.29
N GLY A 132 9.15 3.63 -3.29
CA GLY A 132 10.38 3.46 -4.06
C GLY A 132 10.68 4.58 -5.05
N HIS A 133 9.69 5.39 -5.39
CA HIS A 133 9.83 6.55 -6.27
C HIS A 133 8.72 7.57 -6.02
N ARG A 134 8.95 8.84 -6.40
CA ARG A 134 8.02 9.97 -6.18
C ARG A 134 6.74 9.96 -7.02
N GLY A 135 6.51 8.88 -7.75
CA GLY A 135 5.26 8.64 -8.47
C GLY A 135 4.24 7.88 -7.63
N TRP A 136 4.72 7.21 -6.57
CA TRP A 136 3.94 6.51 -5.54
C TRP A 136 3.12 5.30 -5.99
N LEU A 137 3.09 5.00 -7.29
CA LEU A 137 2.36 3.86 -7.86
C LEU A 137 3.26 3.03 -8.77
N ASN A 138 3.22 1.73 -8.60
CA ASN A 138 3.75 0.78 -9.58
C ASN A 138 2.60 0.03 -10.23
N VAL A 139 2.73 -0.25 -11.52
CA VAL A 139 1.89 -1.24 -12.21
C VAL A 139 2.74 -2.48 -12.45
N VAL A 140 2.28 -3.63 -11.97
CA VAL A 140 2.89 -4.93 -12.26
C VAL A 140 2.08 -5.60 -13.36
N PRO A 141 2.67 -5.87 -14.55
CA PRO A 141 1.97 -6.59 -15.59
C PRO A 141 1.48 -7.96 -15.16
N VAL A 142 0.37 -8.41 -15.76
CA VAL A 142 -0.10 -9.79 -15.68
C VAL A 142 1.05 -10.77 -16.00
N HIS A 143 1.16 -11.83 -15.21
CA HIS A 143 2.25 -12.79 -15.37
C HIS A 143 1.90 -14.20 -14.87
N GLY A 144 2.74 -15.16 -15.29
CA GLY A 144 2.74 -16.53 -14.81
C GLY A 144 3.69 -16.69 -13.63
N ASP A 145 4.70 -17.56 -13.77
CA ASP A 145 5.62 -17.87 -12.66
C ASP A 145 6.77 -16.86 -12.49
N THR A 146 7.01 -15.98 -13.47
CA THR A 146 8.08 -14.95 -13.41
C THR A 146 7.46 -13.58 -13.24
N GLU A 147 7.74 -12.94 -12.11
CA GLU A 147 7.29 -11.57 -11.84
C GLU A 147 8.03 -10.56 -12.75
N PRO A 148 7.31 -9.73 -13.52
CA PRO A 148 7.90 -8.72 -14.38
C PRO A 148 8.42 -7.54 -13.55
N VAL A 149 9.29 -6.73 -14.16
CA VAL A 149 9.74 -5.48 -13.54
C VAL A 149 8.54 -4.53 -13.39
N PRO A 150 8.23 -4.03 -12.18
CA PRO A 150 7.16 -3.07 -11.98
C PRO A 150 7.40 -1.79 -12.79
N VAL A 151 6.35 -1.29 -13.42
CA VAL A 151 6.40 -0.05 -14.21
C VAL A 151 6.03 1.12 -13.29
N PRO A 152 6.95 2.08 -13.05
CA PRO A 152 6.67 3.21 -12.19
C PRO A 152 5.71 4.17 -12.86
N VAL A 153 4.67 4.58 -12.14
CA VAL A 153 3.62 5.47 -12.60
C VAL A 153 3.54 6.69 -11.71
N LYS A 154 3.33 7.86 -12.32
CA LYS A 154 3.21 9.12 -11.59
C LYS A 154 1.75 9.43 -11.27
N LEU A 155 1.35 9.12 -10.04
CA LEU A 155 0.02 9.42 -9.49
C LEU A 155 -1.13 8.84 -10.36
N ALA A 156 -2.36 9.18 -10.00
CA ALA A 156 -3.54 8.75 -10.76
C ALA A 156 -3.53 9.27 -12.21
N THR A 157 -2.97 10.46 -12.48
CA THR A 157 -2.86 11.00 -13.85
C THR A 157 -2.01 10.10 -14.76
N GLY A 158 -0.90 9.57 -14.23
CA GLY A 158 -0.07 8.62 -14.96
C GLY A 158 -0.82 7.32 -15.25
N LEU A 159 -1.61 6.82 -14.28
CA LEU A 159 -2.45 5.63 -14.50
C LEU A 159 -3.46 5.86 -15.62
N VAL A 160 -4.14 7.02 -15.61
CA VAL A 160 -5.11 7.39 -16.63
C VAL A 160 -4.51 7.34 -18.04
N ALA A 161 -3.29 7.86 -18.20
CA ALA A 161 -2.59 7.83 -19.48
C ALA A 161 -2.20 6.40 -19.92
N MET A 162 -2.02 5.49 -18.96
CA MET A 162 -1.56 4.12 -19.21
C MET A 162 -2.69 3.10 -19.38
N PHE A 163 -3.94 3.42 -19.04
CA PHE A 163 -5.06 2.47 -19.12
C PHE A 163 -5.16 1.69 -20.44
N PRO A 164 -5.08 2.32 -21.64
CA PRO A 164 -5.18 1.58 -22.90
C PRO A 164 -4.11 0.50 -23.06
N GLN A 165 -2.94 0.69 -22.45
CA GLN A 165 -1.84 -0.27 -22.49
C GLN A 165 -2.01 -1.34 -21.41
N ILE A 166 -2.25 -0.96 -20.15
CA ILE A 166 -2.23 -1.91 -19.03
C ILE A 166 -3.45 -2.85 -19.02
N GLU A 167 -4.58 -2.41 -19.58
CA GLU A 167 -5.79 -3.23 -19.73
C GLU A 167 -5.71 -4.18 -20.94
N ALA A 168 -4.71 -3.99 -21.81
CA ALA A 168 -4.49 -4.82 -23.00
C ALA A 168 -3.43 -5.92 -22.80
N TRP A 169 -2.82 -6.00 -21.61
CA TRP A 169 -1.84 -7.03 -21.27
C TRP A 169 -2.44 -8.43 -21.14
#